data_AF-A0A6A6BEL6-F1
#
_entry.id   AF-A0A6A6BEL6-F1
#
_cell.length_a   1.000
_cell.length_b   1.000
_cell.length_c   1.000
_cell.angle_alpha   90.00
_cell.angle_beta   90.00
_cell.angle_gamma   90.00
#
_symmetry.space_group_name_H-M   'P 1'
#
loop_
_entity.id
_entity.type
_entity.pdbx_description
1 polymer ?
#
loop_
_entity_poly.entity_id
_entity_poly.type
_entity_poly.pdbx_seq_one_letter_code
_entity_poly.pdbx_strand_id
1 'polypeptide(L)'
;MDLPAQIAGGSARGAAQWLSSDDETLMAARASGLSWQVIAPRYFPEKSPNACRKRHERLIEKRNAEDWDGIKIETLAKEYMDVRREMWSVLADRVGEKWTVVEAKCMERGMKNLQAAYRAAQRKERGNSEEGDSGIGCSDAETELDDNCSVDSSVAPSTRPGDEVDERPQRGGPSIQSLLSPEPSYSGQPKL
;
A
#
# COMPACT_ATOMS: atom_id res chain seq x y z
N MET A 1 52.79 -26.24 -10.38
CA MET A 1 51.60 -25.39 -10.46
C MET A 1 50.49 -26.25 -11.02
N ASP A 2 49.37 -26.41 -10.30
CA ASP A 2 48.03 -26.35 -10.90
C ASP A 2 46.97 -26.40 -9.78
N LEU A 3 46.10 -25.39 -9.76
CA LEU A 3 44.95 -25.22 -8.87
C LEU A 3 43.67 -25.73 -9.60
N PRO A 4 42.59 -26.05 -8.87
CA PRO A 4 41.43 -26.78 -9.38
C PRO A 4 40.37 -25.86 -10.00
N ALA A 5 39.62 -26.34 -10.99
CA ALA A 5 38.47 -25.64 -11.54
C ALA A 5 37.17 -26.41 -11.26
N GLN A 6 36.47 -26.01 -10.19
CA GLN A 6 35.04 -26.21 -10.05
C GLN A 6 34.33 -25.06 -10.80
N ILE A 7 33.44 -25.36 -11.74
CA ILE A 7 32.28 -24.51 -12.04
C ILE A 7 31.08 -25.41 -12.37
N ALA A 8 30.23 -25.62 -11.35
CA ALA A 8 28.87 -26.11 -11.53
C ALA A 8 27.98 -24.93 -11.98
N GLY A 9 27.71 -24.85 -13.28
CA GLY A 9 26.74 -23.92 -13.86
C GLY A 9 25.40 -24.62 -14.11
N GLY A 10 24.68 -24.96 -13.04
CA GLY A 10 23.35 -25.57 -13.10
C GLY A 10 22.24 -24.53 -13.03
N SER A 11 21.51 -24.39 -14.13
CA SER A 11 20.32 -23.55 -14.38
C SER A 11 19.43 -23.23 -13.17
N ALA A 12 19.54 -22.00 -12.64
CA ALA A 12 18.60 -21.44 -11.66
C ALA A 12 17.34 -20.88 -12.37
N ARG A 13 16.51 -21.77 -12.89
CA ARG A 13 15.12 -21.46 -13.32
C ARG A 13 14.08 -22.39 -12.70
N GLY A 14 14.33 -22.82 -11.48
CA GLY A 14 13.31 -23.34 -10.59
C GLY A 14 13.52 -22.69 -9.24
N ALA A 15 12.65 -21.77 -8.84
CA ALA A 15 12.62 -21.35 -7.44
C ALA A 15 12.35 -22.61 -6.63
N ALA A 16 13.38 -23.13 -5.93
CA ALA A 16 13.24 -24.31 -5.10
C ALA A 16 12.02 -24.13 -4.20
N GLN A 17 11.06 -25.05 -4.29
CA GLN A 17 9.84 -25.02 -3.51
C GLN A 17 10.21 -24.93 -2.02
N TRP A 18 9.52 -24.09 -1.25
CA TRP A 18 9.75 -23.99 0.18
C TRP A 18 9.11 -25.18 0.89
N LEU A 19 9.90 -25.93 1.65
CA LEU A 19 9.45 -27.04 2.48
C LEU A 19 9.12 -26.55 3.89
N SER A 20 8.28 -27.29 4.63
CA SER A 20 7.99 -26.97 6.03
C SER A 20 9.25 -26.98 6.91
N SER A 21 10.20 -27.89 6.65
CA SER A 21 11.50 -27.93 7.32
C SER A 21 12.37 -26.69 7.04
N ASP A 22 12.26 -26.13 5.83
CA ASP A 22 12.94 -24.89 5.47
C ASP A 22 12.38 -23.72 6.28
N ASP A 23 11.06 -23.68 6.44
CA ASP A 23 10.37 -22.63 7.20
C ASP A 23 10.77 -22.65 8.68
N GLU A 24 10.83 -23.83 9.29
CA GLU A 24 11.31 -24.00 10.68
C GLU A 24 12.75 -23.51 10.84
N THR A 25 13.64 -23.90 9.92
CA THR A 25 15.04 -23.49 9.93
C THR A 25 15.17 -21.97 9.73
N LEU A 26 14.40 -21.39 8.81
CA LEU A 26 14.39 -19.96 8.53
C LEU A 26 13.90 -19.15 9.74
N MET A 27 12.83 -19.61 10.40
CA MET A 27 12.28 -18.99 11.60
C MET A 27 13.26 -19.06 12.78
N ALA A 28 13.87 -20.23 13.01
CA ALA A 28 14.84 -20.43 14.10
C ALA A 28 16.12 -19.60 13.88
N ALA A 29 16.67 -19.60 12.67
CA ALA A 29 17.84 -18.80 12.32
C ALA A 29 17.55 -17.30 12.50
N ARG A 30 16.34 -16.85 12.15
CA ARG A 30 15.96 -15.45 12.36
C ARG A 30 15.75 -15.10 13.82
N ALA A 31 15.14 -16.00 14.61
CA ALA A 31 14.98 -15.82 16.05
C ALA A 31 16.33 -15.74 16.79
N SER A 32 17.37 -16.41 16.28
CA SER A 32 18.74 -16.30 16.80
C SER A 32 19.46 -14.99 16.45
N GLY A 33 18.81 -14.08 15.72
CA GLY A 33 19.34 -12.76 15.38
C GLY A 33 20.23 -12.69 14.13
N LEU A 34 20.37 -13.79 13.39
CA LEU A 34 21.16 -13.81 12.15
C LEU A 34 20.54 -12.90 11.07
N SER A 35 21.40 -12.28 10.25
CA SER A 35 20.99 -11.44 9.13
C SER A 35 20.68 -12.28 7.88
N TRP A 36 19.83 -11.77 6.99
CA TRP A 36 19.47 -12.47 5.74
C TRP A 36 20.68 -12.83 4.87
N GLN A 37 21.72 -11.98 4.90
CA GLN A 37 22.97 -12.19 4.16
C GLN A 37 23.77 -13.39 4.70
N VAL A 38 23.61 -13.74 5.98
CA VAL A 38 24.23 -14.91 6.58
C VAL A 38 23.33 -16.13 6.46
N ILE A 39 22.02 -15.98 6.65
CA ILE A 39 21.06 -17.08 6.64
C ILE A 39 21.00 -17.77 5.27
N ALA A 40 20.90 -16.99 4.19
CA ALA A 40 20.74 -17.52 2.84
C ALA A 40 21.90 -18.46 2.43
N PRO A 41 23.17 -18.02 2.36
CA PRO A 41 24.25 -18.91 1.94
C PRO A 41 24.52 -20.06 2.92
N ARG A 42 24.17 -19.90 4.21
CA ARG A 42 24.44 -20.92 5.24
C ARG A 42 23.43 -22.08 5.24
N TYR A 43 22.15 -21.78 5.01
CA TYR A 43 21.07 -22.75 5.13
C TYR A 43 20.33 -23.00 3.81
N PHE A 44 20.33 -22.05 2.89
CA PHE A 44 19.57 -22.09 1.64
C PHE A 44 20.44 -21.67 0.45
N PRO A 45 21.45 -22.47 0.05
CA PRO A 45 22.42 -22.09 -0.98
C PRO A 45 21.77 -21.79 -2.35
N GLU A 46 20.61 -22.37 -2.63
CA GLU A 46 19.85 -22.13 -3.86
C GLU A 46 18.89 -20.93 -3.77
N LYS A 47 18.74 -20.28 -2.61
CA LYS A 47 17.78 -19.19 -2.38
C LYS A 47 18.52 -17.90 -2.02
N SER A 48 18.09 -16.78 -2.59
CA SER A 48 18.70 -15.48 -2.29
C SER A 48 18.31 -14.96 -0.90
N PRO A 49 19.09 -14.04 -0.31
CA PRO A 49 18.71 -13.33 0.93
C PRO A 49 17.33 -12.69 0.86
N ASN A 50 16.96 -12.13 -0.30
CA ASN A 50 15.65 -11.51 -0.50
C ASN A 50 14.52 -12.56 -0.51
N ALA A 51 14.76 -13.75 -1.06
CA ALA A 51 13.79 -14.85 -1.01
C ALA A 51 13.53 -15.29 0.43
N CYS A 52 14.58 -15.39 1.26
CA CYS A 52 14.48 -15.71 2.69
C CYS A 52 13.66 -14.65 3.44
N ARG A 53 13.94 -13.36 3.20
CA ARG A 53 13.17 -12.26 3.79
C ARG A 53 11.69 -12.35 3.43
N LYS A 54 11.37 -12.45 2.13
CA LYS A 54 9.98 -12.55 1.65
C LYS A 54 9.25 -13.76 2.21
N ARG A 55 9.93 -14.91 2.32
CA ARG A 55 9.32 -16.11 2.92
C ARG A 55 9.04 -15.90 4.40
N HIS A 56 9.98 -15.31 5.14
CA HIS A 56 9.79 -15.00 6.55
C HIS A 56 8.66 -13.99 6.77
N GLU A 57 8.56 -12.92 5.98
CA GLU A 57 7.44 -11.97 6.04
C GLU A 57 6.09 -12.70 5.90
N ARG A 58 5.95 -13.61 4.92
CA ARG A 58 4.73 -14.42 4.75
C ARG A 58 4.46 -15.36 5.93
N LEU A 59 5.48 -15.98 6.50
CA LEU A 59 5.33 -16.86 7.66
C LEU A 59 4.89 -16.07 8.90
N ILE A 60 5.42 -14.87 9.09
CA ILE A 60 5.02 -13.98 10.18
C ILE A 60 3.60 -13.46 9.98
N GLU A 61 3.22 -13.05 8.77
CA GLU A 61 1.83 -12.66 8.47
C GLU A 61 0.85 -13.80 8.74
N LYS A 62 1.18 -15.02 8.29
CA LYS A 62 0.38 -16.22 8.55
C LYS A 62 0.29 -16.52 10.05
N ARG A 63 1.42 -16.52 10.76
CA ARG A 63 1.43 -16.72 12.22
C ARG A 63 0.63 -15.64 12.93
N ASN A 64 0.78 -14.37 12.56
CA ASN A 64 0.01 -13.29 13.15
C ASN A 64 -1.50 -13.46 12.90
N ALA A 65 -1.89 -13.98 11.74
CA ALA A 65 -3.29 -14.33 11.46
C ALA A 65 -3.76 -15.52 12.33
N GLU A 66 -2.92 -16.53 12.52
CA GLU A 66 -3.16 -17.68 13.41
C GLU A 66 -3.12 -17.30 14.91
N ASP A 67 -2.36 -16.27 15.29
CA ASP A 67 -2.24 -15.79 16.68
C ASP A 67 -3.59 -15.16 17.14
N TRP A 68 -4.36 -14.58 16.21
CA TRP A 68 -5.75 -14.17 16.47
C TRP A 68 -6.71 -15.36 16.51
N ASP A 69 -6.40 -16.46 15.84
CA ASP A 69 -7.13 -17.74 15.93
C ASP A 69 -6.80 -18.48 17.26
N GLY A 70 -5.66 -18.16 17.89
CA GLY A 70 -5.27 -18.67 19.20
C GLY A 70 -6.21 -18.24 20.33
N ILE A 71 -6.84 -17.06 20.21
CA ILE A 71 -8.03 -16.74 21.00
C ILE A 71 -9.20 -17.44 20.32
N LYS A 72 -9.61 -18.58 20.89
CA LYS A 72 -10.86 -19.22 20.48
C LYS A 72 -11.95 -18.15 20.47
N ILE A 73 -12.60 -17.97 19.32
CA ILE A 73 -13.71 -17.02 19.16
C ILE A 73 -14.74 -17.19 20.28
N GLU A 74 -14.92 -18.42 20.77
CA GLU A 74 -15.73 -18.78 21.94
C GLU A 74 -15.31 -18.06 23.23
N THR A 75 -14.01 -18.04 23.55
CA THR A 75 -13.48 -17.33 24.72
C THR A 75 -13.66 -15.83 24.56
N LEU A 76 -13.34 -15.28 23.37
CA LEU A 76 -13.55 -13.85 23.09
C LEU A 76 -15.02 -13.46 23.24
N ALA A 77 -15.94 -14.28 22.69
CA ALA A 77 -17.37 -14.04 22.76
C ALA A 77 -17.87 -14.08 24.22
N LYS A 78 -17.38 -15.03 25.01
CA LYS A 78 -17.71 -15.12 26.43
C LYS A 78 -17.27 -13.88 27.20
N GLU A 79 -15.97 -13.55 27.13
CA GLU A 79 -15.42 -12.39 27.84
C GLU A 79 -16.06 -11.10 27.36
N TYR A 80 -16.33 -10.96 26.05
CA TYR A 80 -17.08 -9.85 25.49
C TYR A 80 -18.44 -9.71 26.16
N MET A 81 -19.22 -10.80 26.24
CA MET A 81 -20.55 -10.78 26.84
C MET A 81 -20.53 -10.44 28.33
N ASP A 82 -19.51 -10.89 29.06
CA ASP A 82 -19.34 -10.63 30.49
C ASP A 82 -19.10 -9.13 30.77
N VAL A 83 -18.30 -8.44 29.93
CA VAL A 83 -17.98 -7.00 30.10
C VAL A 83 -18.79 -6.08 29.17
N ARG A 84 -19.67 -6.63 28.34
CA ARG A 84 -20.38 -5.93 27.24
C ARG A 84 -21.04 -4.64 27.72
N ARG A 85 -21.83 -4.74 28.79
CA ARG A 85 -22.57 -3.59 29.32
C ARG A 85 -21.62 -2.50 29.81
N GLU A 86 -20.60 -2.86 30.58
CA GLU A 86 -19.66 -1.92 31.19
C GLU A 86 -18.91 -1.12 30.11
N MET A 87 -18.41 -1.82 29.09
CA MET A 87 -17.68 -1.20 27.98
C MET A 87 -18.52 -0.16 27.24
N TRP A 88 -19.79 -0.47 26.98
CA TRP A 88 -20.69 0.40 26.22
C TRP A 88 -21.37 1.48 27.09
N SER A 89 -21.49 1.27 28.40
CA SER A 89 -22.09 2.24 29.34
C SER A 89 -21.39 3.59 29.30
N VAL A 90 -20.06 3.61 29.27
CA VAL A 90 -19.28 4.86 29.24
C VAL A 90 -19.61 5.73 28.03
N LEU A 91 -19.81 5.11 26.86
CA LEU A 91 -20.16 5.83 25.64
C LEU A 91 -21.64 6.25 25.65
N ALA A 92 -22.52 5.37 26.12
CA ALA A 92 -23.95 5.64 26.32
C ALA A 92 -24.20 6.87 27.19
N ASP A 93 -23.52 6.96 28.33
CA ASP A 93 -23.69 8.09 29.26
C ASP A 93 -23.26 9.42 28.64
N ARG A 94 -22.25 9.42 27.77
CA ARG A 94 -21.78 10.63 27.07
C ARG A 94 -22.70 11.08 25.94
N VAL A 95 -23.35 10.13 25.27
CA VAL A 95 -24.25 10.41 24.13
C VAL A 95 -25.70 10.60 24.59
N GLY A 96 -26.04 10.20 25.81
CA GLY A 96 -27.40 10.26 26.34
C GLY A 96 -28.33 9.16 25.80
N GLU A 97 -27.76 8.02 25.39
CA GLU A 97 -28.47 6.93 24.72
C GLU A 97 -28.33 5.61 25.48
N LYS A 98 -29.21 4.64 25.21
CA LYS A 98 -29.09 3.30 25.82
C LYS A 98 -27.85 2.57 25.27
N TRP A 99 -27.08 1.89 26.14
CA TRP A 99 -25.87 1.15 25.75
C TRP A 99 -26.11 0.15 24.60
N THR A 100 -27.27 -0.50 24.55
CA THR A 100 -27.65 -1.41 23.46
C THR A 100 -27.81 -0.70 22.12
N VAL A 101 -28.30 0.54 22.12
CA VAL A 101 -28.48 1.36 20.91
C VAL A 101 -27.13 1.84 20.40
N VAL A 102 -26.27 2.29 21.31
CA VAL A 102 -24.90 2.75 20.98
C VAL A 102 -24.08 1.63 20.37
N GLU A 103 -24.05 0.46 21.00
CA GLU A 103 -23.38 -0.72 20.48
C GLU A 103 -23.88 -1.07 19.07
N ALA A 104 -25.20 -1.18 18.90
CA ALA A 104 -25.80 -1.50 17.61
C ALA A 104 -25.39 -0.48 16.54
N LYS A 105 -25.40 0.81 16.86
CA LYS A 105 -25.00 1.87 15.93
C LYS A 105 -23.52 1.82 15.57
N CYS A 106 -22.65 1.56 16.55
CA CYS A 106 -21.21 1.41 16.33
C CYS A 106 -20.89 0.20 15.44
N MET A 107 -21.55 -0.94 15.68
CA MET A 107 -21.36 -2.16 14.88
C MET A 107 -21.95 -2.03 13.47
N GLU A 108 -23.14 -1.44 13.33
CA GLU A 108 -23.82 -1.22 12.04
C GLU A 108 -23.04 -0.25 11.15
N ARG A 109 -22.56 0.87 11.72
CA ARG A 109 -21.78 1.87 10.96
C ARG A 109 -20.36 1.38 10.69
N GLY A 110 -19.77 0.63 11.61
CA GLY A 110 -18.38 0.20 11.54
C GLY A 110 -17.37 1.32 11.83
N MET A 111 -16.16 0.91 12.22
CA MET A 111 -15.12 1.83 12.72
C MET A 111 -14.68 2.87 11.67
N LYS A 112 -14.52 2.47 10.40
CA LYS A 112 -14.06 3.38 9.32
C LYS A 112 -15.02 4.55 9.11
N ASN A 113 -16.33 4.29 9.08
CA ASN A 113 -17.35 5.32 8.90
C ASN A 113 -17.46 6.23 10.14
N LEU A 114 -17.36 5.67 11.35
CA LEU A 114 -17.31 6.47 12.59
C LEU A 114 -16.12 7.44 12.58
N GLN A 115 -14.93 6.98 12.17
CA GLN A 115 -13.75 7.84 12.08
C GLN A 115 -13.92 8.94 11.01
N ALA A 116 -14.55 8.63 9.87
CA ALA A 116 -14.86 9.62 8.85
C ALA A 116 -15.81 10.70 9.38
N ALA A 117 -16.89 10.29 10.06
CA ALA A 117 -17.85 11.20 10.68
C ALA A 117 -17.19 12.09 11.74
N TYR A 118 -16.30 11.54 12.57
CA TYR A 118 -15.54 12.30 13.56
C TYR A 118 -14.66 13.39 12.91
N ARG A 119 -13.92 13.05 11.84
CA ARG A 119 -13.09 14.02 11.12
C ARG A 119 -13.94 15.13 10.48
N ALA A 120 -15.11 14.78 9.94
CA ALA A 120 -16.04 15.76 9.38
C ALA A 120 -16.59 16.71 10.46
N ALA A 121 -16.96 16.20 11.63
CA ALA A 121 -17.41 17.00 12.77
C ALA A 121 -16.32 17.98 13.24
N GLN A 122 -15.08 17.52 13.36
CA GLN A 122 -13.92 18.35 13.73
C GLN A 122 -13.65 19.50 12.75
N ARG A 123 -13.83 19.27 11.44
CA ARG A 123 -13.72 20.34 10.44
C ARG A 123 -14.83 21.37 10.57
N LYS A 124 -16.06 20.90 10.79
CA LYS A 124 -17.23 21.78 10.97
C LYS A 124 -17.07 22.68 12.20
N GLU A 125 -16.58 22.14 13.31
CA GLU A 125 -16.34 22.91 14.54
C GLU A 125 -15.31 24.03 14.32
N ARG A 126 -14.23 23.74 13.58
CA ARG A 126 -13.20 24.73 13.24
C ARG A 126 -13.69 25.78 12.25
N GLY A 127 -14.53 25.41 11.30
CA GLY A 127 -15.11 26.35 10.32
C GLY A 127 -16.29 27.19 10.85
N ASN A 128 -16.86 26.84 12.00
CA ASN A 128 -18.01 27.53 12.59
C ASN A 128 -17.60 28.63 13.60
N SER A 129 -16.31 28.92 13.77
CA SER A 129 -15.82 29.93 14.71
C SER A 129 -15.75 31.36 14.13
N GLU A 130 -16.17 31.57 12.88
CA GLU A 130 -16.04 32.85 12.18
C GLU A 130 -17.33 33.21 11.42
N GLU A 131 -18.41 33.51 12.15
CA GLU A 131 -19.45 34.40 11.61
C GLU A 131 -18.95 35.83 11.70
N GLY A 132 -18.12 36.18 10.71
CA GLY A 132 -17.54 37.50 10.51
C GLY A 132 -17.11 37.65 9.06
N ASP A 133 -18.10 37.87 8.19
CA ASP A 133 -17.97 38.76 7.03
C ASP A 133 -16.97 38.38 5.90
N SER A 134 -17.56 38.01 4.76
CA SER A 134 -17.03 38.15 3.40
C SER A 134 -15.84 37.28 2.93
N GLY A 135 -16.11 36.43 1.92
CA GLY A 135 -15.18 36.27 0.80
C GLY A 135 -14.94 34.84 0.28
N ILE A 136 -15.70 34.44 -0.74
CA ILE A 136 -15.28 33.58 -1.87
C ILE A 136 -14.39 32.37 -1.51
N GLY A 137 -15.01 31.22 -1.23
CA GLY A 137 -14.35 29.91 -1.30
C GLY A 137 -14.76 29.20 -2.59
N CYS A 138 -13.87 29.18 -3.57
CA CYS A 138 -14.04 28.52 -4.86
C CYS A 138 -14.45 27.04 -4.72
N SER A 139 -15.41 26.67 -5.56
CA SER A 139 -15.55 25.39 -6.26
C SER A 139 -15.31 24.11 -5.46
N ASP A 140 -16.44 23.51 -5.11
CA ASP A 140 -16.74 22.11 -5.38
C ASP A 140 -15.95 21.58 -6.59
N ALA A 141 -14.81 20.95 -6.31
CA ALA A 141 -14.06 20.13 -7.24
C ALA A 141 -14.15 18.72 -6.69
N GLU A 142 -15.10 17.98 -7.24
CA GLU A 142 -15.26 16.54 -7.10
C GLU A 142 -13.90 15.90 -7.37
N THR A 143 -13.18 15.56 -6.30
CA THR A 143 -11.99 14.72 -6.39
C THR A 143 -12.45 13.31 -6.07
N GLU A 144 -13.14 12.72 -7.05
CA GLU A 144 -13.23 11.28 -7.22
C GLU A 144 -11.78 10.77 -7.34
N LEU A 145 -11.11 10.51 -6.22
CA LEU A 145 -9.89 9.73 -6.23
C LEU A 145 -10.33 8.28 -6.42
N ASP A 146 -10.42 7.91 -7.70
CA ASP A 146 -10.20 6.55 -8.18
C ASP A 146 -8.88 6.03 -7.60
N ASP A 147 -8.96 5.40 -6.42
CA ASP A 147 -7.89 4.55 -5.92
C ASP A 147 -7.95 3.24 -6.72
N ASN A 148 -7.44 3.32 -7.96
CA ASN A 148 -7.12 2.21 -8.83
C ASN A 148 -6.03 1.35 -8.17
N CYS A 149 -6.41 0.53 -7.19
CA CYS A 149 -5.63 -0.64 -6.83
C CYS A 149 -5.90 -1.72 -7.90
N SER A 150 -5.02 -1.78 -8.90
CA SER A 150 -5.01 -2.83 -9.91
C SER A 150 -5.12 -4.21 -9.28
N VAL A 151 -6.28 -4.84 -9.47
CA VAL A 151 -6.41 -6.29 -9.47
C VAL A 151 -6.04 -6.78 -10.87
N ASP A 152 -4.79 -7.22 -11.03
CA ASP A 152 -4.37 -8.00 -12.19
C ASP A 152 -5.14 -9.33 -12.16
N SER A 153 -6.19 -9.41 -12.97
CA SER A 153 -6.85 -10.65 -13.32
C SER A 153 -6.55 -10.93 -14.79
N SER A 154 -5.49 -11.69 -14.98
CA SER A 154 -5.11 -12.28 -16.25
C SER A 154 -6.26 -13.10 -16.86
N VAL A 155 -6.81 -12.66 -17.99
CA VAL A 155 -7.59 -13.51 -18.92
C VAL A 155 -7.06 -13.32 -20.34
N ALA A 156 -6.84 -14.46 -20.98
CA ALA A 156 -6.09 -14.68 -22.22
C ALA A 156 -6.70 -14.03 -23.48
N PRO A 157 -5.92 -13.86 -24.57
CA PRO A 157 -6.34 -13.13 -25.77
C PRO A 157 -7.06 -14.04 -26.76
N SER A 158 -8.12 -13.51 -27.39
CA SER A 158 -8.75 -14.11 -28.57
C SER A 158 -8.77 -13.11 -29.72
N THR A 159 -7.96 -13.41 -30.74
CA THR A 159 -8.08 -13.12 -32.20
C THR A 159 -9.50 -12.70 -32.64
N ARG A 160 -9.79 -11.75 -33.55
CA ARG A 160 -9.16 -11.29 -34.83
C ARG A 160 -10.03 -10.11 -35.43
N PRO A 161 -9.96 -9.66 -36.71
CA PRO A 161 -9.38 -8.38 -37.20
C PRO A 161 -10.36 -7.42 -37.97
N GLY A 162 -9.85 -6.25 -38.40
CA GLY A 162 -10.47 -5.27 -39.33
C GLY A 162 -11.13 -4.10 -38.57
N ASP A 163 -10.92 -2.82 -38.87
CA ASP A 163 -10.86 -2.15 -40.17
C ASP A 163 -10.13 -0.79 -40.08
N GLU A 164 -9.84 -0.22 -41.25
CA GLU A 164 -8.96 0.92 -41.58
C GLU A 164 -9.56 2.32 -41.25
N VAL A 165 -8.76 3.38 -41.47
CA VAL A 165 -9.02 4.86 -41.44
C VAL A 165 -8.77 5.58 -40.09
N ASP A 166 -8.05 6.71 -39.96
CA ASP A 166 -7.61 7.75 -40.89
C ASP A 166 -6.40 8.52 -40.25
N GLU A 167 -5.36 8.80 -41.05
CA GLU A 167 -4.17 9.58 -40.67
C GLU A 167 -4.47 11.09 -40.64
N ARG A 168 -4.28 11.73 -39.48
CA ARG A 168 -3.99 13.18 -39.42
C ARG A 168 -2.69 13.44 -38.66
N PRO A 169 -1.68 14.11 -39.26
CA PRO A 169 -0.47 14.47 -38.55
C PRO A 169 -0.73 15.71 -37.69
N GLN A 170 -0.64 15.56 -36.37
CA GLN A 170 -0.58 16.70 -35.45
C GLN A 170 0.80 17.37 -35.60
N ARG A 171 0.78 18.55 -36.23
CA ARG A 171 1.88 19.53 -36.24
C ARG A 171 2.29 19.86 -34.81
N GLY A 172 3.51 19.46 -34.42
CA GLY A 172 4.16 19.97 -33.21
C GLY A 172 4.40 21.47 -33.33
N GLY A 173 3.85 22.25 -32.39
CA GLY A 173 4.15 23.67 -32.24
C GLY A 173 5.56 23.89 -31.67
N PRO A 174 6.22 25.02 -31.98
CA PRO A 174 7.60 25.27 -31.54
C PRO A 174 7.69 25.50 -30.03
N SER A 175 8.77 24.97 -29.45
CA SER A 175 9.09 25.01 -28.02
C SER A 175 9.42 26.42 -27.53
N ILE A 176 8.91 26.75 -26.34
CA ILE A 176 8.92 28.07 -25.69
C ILE A 176 10.34 28.58 -25.34
N GLN A 177 11.37 27.73 -25.49
CA GLN A 177 12.76 28.08 -25.20
C GLN A 177 13.40 29.05 -26.21
N SER A 178 12.79 29.27 -27.39
CA SER A 178 13.40 30.11 -28.43
C SER A 178 13.05 31.60 -28.36
N LEU A 179 12.26 32.04 -27.38
CA LEU A 179 11.84 33.44 -27.21
C LEU A 179 12.70 34.25 -26.24
N LEU A 180 13.68 33.62 -25.59
CA LEU A 180 14.53 34.27 -24.60
C LEU A 180 16.00 34.14 -24.99
N SER A 181 16.43 34.92 -25.98
CA SER A 181 17.83 35.20 -26.22
C SER A 181 18.00 36.67 -26.62
N PRO A 182 18.78 37.46 -25.86
CA PRO A 182 18.98 38.87 -26.14
C PRO A 182 19.92 39.08 -27.34
N GLU A 183 19.47 39.89 -28.29
CA GLU A 183 20.21 40.35 -29.47
C GLU A 183 21.55 41.01 -29.11
N PRO A 184 22.68 40.62 -29.72
CA PRO A 184 23.88 41.42 -29.68
C PRO A 184 23.86 42.51 -30.77
N SER A 185 24.04 43.73 -30.29
CA SER A 185 24.18 44.99 -31.02
C SER A 185 25.21 44.96 -32.16
N TYR A 186 24.80 45.54 -33.28
CA TYR A 186 25.61 45.90 -34.46
C TYR A 186 26.77 46.85 -34.10
N SER A 187 28.00 46.52 -34.50
CA SER A 187 29.08 47.51 -34.68
C SER A 187 29.94 47.13 -35.88
N GLY A 188 30.08 48.06 -36.82
CA GLY A 188 30.55 47.81 -38.18
C GLY A 188 32.07 47.65 -38.39
N GLN A 189 32.37 47.04 -39.55
CA GLN A 189 33.39 47.37 -40.59
C GLN A 189 34.76 47.97 -40.19
N PRO A 190 35.88 47.64 -40.89
CA PRO A 190 35.97 47.79 -42.36
C PRO A 190 36.89 46.84 -43.19
N LYS A 191 36.66 46.96 -44.51
CA LYS A 191 37.44 46.73 -45.74
C LYS A 191 38.87 46.17 -45.68
N LEU A 192 39.12 45.22 -46.61
CA LEU A 192 40.08 45.37 -47.73
C LEU A 192 39.56 44.59 -48.95
#